data_AF-A0A929GQS9-F1
#
_entry.id   AF-A0A929GQS9-F1
#
_cell.length_a   1.000
_cell.length_b   1.000
_cell.length_c   1.000
_cell.angle_alpha   90.00
_cell.angle_beta   90.00
_cell.angle_gamma   90.00
#
_symmetry.space_group_name_H-M   'P 1'
#
loop_
_entity.id
_entity.type
_entity.pdbx_description
1 polymer ?
#
loop_
_entity_poly.entity_id
_entity_poly.type
_entity_poly.pdbx_seq_one_letter_code
_entity_poly.pdbx_strand_id
1 'polypeptide(L)'
;PYRFHFNAHNIIIFGRENDNYLISDPIMETTVTLTYKDLLRVRYARGISAPKGRMYYIENVPEKYDLSKAIIKGIRQNSKHMLNIPVPLFGVKGIRYMAKRMRKWPNKLGEKKASLYLGQIVRMLEEIGTGGAGFRFIYAAFLQEAARVLNQDWLNDMSRKMTEAGDQWREFAIIAGRIFKGRDSEEESYNAAAEILMGIADREEQIFRKLKKISMK
;
A
#
# COMPACT_ATOMS: atom_id res chain seq x y z
N PRO A 1 -3.59 -11.64 21.17
CA PRO A 1 -3.60 -10.63 20.06
C PRO A 1 -3.27 -9.23 20.60
N TYR A 2 -2.22 -8.58 20.07
CA TYR A 2 -1.94 -7.17 20.37
C TYR A 2 -3.11 -6.33 19.84
N ARG A 3 -3.96 -5.81 20.75
CA ARG A 3 -5.07 -4.92 20.38
C ARG A 3 -4.48 -3.56 20.01
N PHE A 4 -4.28 -3.34 18.71
CA PHE A 4 -3.90 -2.03 18.18
C PHE A 4 -5.17 -1.20 17.98
N HIS A 5 -5.39 -0.22 18.85
CA HIS A 5 -6.50 0.70 18.71
C HIS A 5 -6.08 1.83 17.74
N PHE A 6 -6.51 1.72 16.48
CA PHE A 6 -6.18 2.67 15.42
C PHE A 6 -7.40 3.51 15.07
N ASN A 7 -7.38 4.78 15.49
CA ASN A 7 -8.50 5.69 15.22
C ASN A 7 -8.42 6.37 13.84
N ALA A 8 -7.34 6.19 13.09
CA ALA A 8 -7.18 6.74 11.74
C ALA A 8 -7.85 5.84 10.68
N HIS A 9 -9.15 5.63 10.84
CA HIS A 9 -9.96 4.83 9.91
C HIS A 9 -10.99 5.72 9.20
N ASN A 10 -11.19 5.47 7.91
CA ASN A 10 -12.22 6.14 7.12
C ASN A 10 -13.20 5.08 6.62
N ILE A 11 -14.49 5.39 6.74
CA ILE A 11 -15.58 4.54 6.26
C ILE A 11 -16.39 5.30 5.22
N ILE A 12 -17.01 4.59 4.29
CA ILE A 12 -17.89 5.18 3.29
C ILE A 12 -19.33 4.99 3.76
N ILE A 13 -20.04 6.10 3.89
CA ILE A 13 -21.49 6.09 4.05
C ILE A 13 -22.08 6.24 2.66
N PHE A 14 -22.81 5.23 2.18
CA PHE A 14 -23.39 5.22 0.82
C PHE A 14 -24.91 5.38 0.82
N GLY A 15 -25.55 5.31 1.99
CA GLY A 15 -26.98 5.48 2.11
C GLY A 15 -27.45 5.66 3.54
N ARG A 16 -28.74 5.94 3.70
CA ARG A 16 -29.41 6.04 4.99
C ARG A 16 -30.83 5.48 4.86
N GLU A 17 -31.18 4.60 5.78
CA GLU A 17 -32.53 4.03 5.90
C GLU A 17 -33.03 4.31 7.32
N ASN A 18 -34.08 5.13 7.44
CA ASN A 18 -34.59 5.60 8.73
C ASN A 18 -33.47 6.24 9.59
N ASP A 19 -33.17 5.67 10.76
CA ASP A 19 -32.11 6.13 11.67
C ASP A 19 -30.76 5.39 11.49
N ASN A 20 -30.68 4.50 10.50
CA ASN A 20 -29.48 3.71 10.22
C ASN A 20 -28.74 4.25 9.00
N TYR A 21 -27.42 4.35 9.13
CA TYR A 21 -26.51 4.64 8.02
C TYR A 21 -25.98 3.34 7.44
N LEU A 22 -26.02 3.24 6.11
CA LEU A 22 -25.47 2.12 5.35
C LEU A 22 -23.99 2.39 5.08
N ILE A 23 -23.14 1.48 5.51
CA ILE A 23 -21.69 1.67 5.56
C ILE A 23 -21.00 0.59 4.72
N SER A 24 -20.10 1.04 3.85
CA SER A 24 -19.09 0.20 3.22
C SER A 24 -17.76 0.47 3.90
N ASP A 25 -17.19 -0.57 4.50
CA ASP A 25 -15.92 -0.55 5.22
C ASP A 25 -15.01 -1.64 4.64
N PRO A 26 -13.76 -1.33 4.23
CA PRO A 26 -12.85 -2.32 3.66
C PRO A 26 -12.44 -3.45 4.62
N ILE A 27 -12.74 -3.33 5.93
CA ILE A 27 -12.47 -4.39 6.92
C ILE A 27 -13.57 -5.46 6.91
N MET A 28 -14.79 -5.11 6.47
CA MET A 28 -15.93 -6.01 6.48
C MET A 28 -16.15 -6.63 5.09
N GLU A 29 -16.54 -7.91 5.06
CA GLU A 29 -16.85 -8.60 3.81
C GLU A 29 -18.14 -8.07 3.15
N THR A 30 -19.08 -7.62 3.97
CA THR A 30 -20.38 -7.10 3.54
C THR A 30 -20.62 -5.68 4.08
N THR A 31 -21.60 -4.99 3.50
CA THR A 31 -22.04 -3.69 4.01
C THR A 31 -22.67 -3.87 5.39
N VAL A 32 -22.37 -2.94 6.29
CA VAL A 32 -22.86 -2.95 7.67
C VAL A 32 -23.67 -1.68 7.96
N THR A 33 -24.33 -1.63 9.11
CA THR A 33 -25.12 -0.48 9.51
C THR A 33 -24.71 0.06 10.88
N LEU A 34 -24.85 1.37 11.07
CA LEU A 34 -24.75 2.03 12.37
C LEU A 34 -25.91 2.99 12.56
N THR A 35 -26.42 3.07 13.79
CA THR A 35 -27.38 4.10 14.17
C THR A 35 -26.73 5.48 14.14
N TYR A 36 -27.52 6.55 14.01
CA TYR A 36 -27.04 7.91 14.16
C TYR A 36 -26.26 8.13 15.46
N LYS A 37 -26.79 7.60 16.58
CA LYS A 37 -26.18 7.73 17.91
C LYS A 37 -24.81 7.05 17.98
N ASP A 38 -24.68 5.86 17.40
CA ASP A 38 -23.42 5.14 17.37
C ASP A 38 -22.40 5.83 16.49
N LEU A 39 -22.82 6.28 15.30
CA LEU A 39 -21.97 7.01 14.38
C LEU A 39 -21.45 8.30 15.01
N LEU A 40 -22.30 9.05 15.72
CA LEU A 40 -21.89 10.25 16.45
C LEU A 40 -20.84 9.91 17.51
N ARG A 41 -21.06 8.85 18.28
CA ARG A 41 -20.11 8.42 19.32
C ARG A 41 -18.75 8.03 18.74
N VAL A 42 -18.70 7.20 17.70
CA VAL A 42 -17.43 6.71 17.15
C VAL A 42 -16.65 7.80 16.40
N ARG A 43 -17.35 8.75 15.77
CA ARG A 43 -16.72 9.91 15.10
C ARG A 43 -15.97 10.84 16.04
N TYR A 44 -16.23 10.79 17.35
CA TYR A 44 -15.54 11.58 18.37
C TYR A 44 -14.75 10.71 19.35
N ALA A 45 -14.43 9.46 18.99
CA ALA A 45 -13.57 8.60 19.79
C ALA A 45 -12.21 9.28 20.07
N ARG A 46 -11.75 9.19 21.32
CA ARG A 46 -10.48 9.78 21.79
C ARG A 46 -9.33 8.81 21.58
N GLY A 47 -8.11 9.34 21.43
CA GLY A 47 -6.88 8.55 21.35
C GLY A 47 -5.93 9.04 20.27
N ILE A 48 -4.87 8.27 20.03
CA ILE A 48 -3.90 8.54 18.95
C ILE A 48 -4.64 8.50 17.61
N SER A 49 -4.42 9.53 16.78
CA SER A 49 -5.09 9.70 15.48
C SER A 49 -6.63 9.76 15.55
N ALA A 50 -7.19 10.38 16.60
CA ALA A 50 -8.63 10.56 16.74
C ALA A 50 -9.29 11.17 15.49
N PRO A 51 -10.48 10.69 15.06
CA PRO A 51 -11.20 11.17 13.89
C PRO A 51 -11.65 12.64 14.00
N LYS A 52 -11.87 13.13 15.23
CA LYS A 52 -12.27 14.53 15.52
C LYS A 52 -13.52 14.99 14.75
N GLY A 53 -14.45 14.08 14.48
CA GLY A 53 -15.68 14.37 13.76
C GLY A 53 -15.49 14.68 12.28
N ARG A 54 -14.29 14.50 11.72
CA ARG A 54 -14.02 14.80 10.30
C ARG A 54 -14.98 14.04 9.39
N MET A 55 -15.49 14.76 8.40
CA MET A 55 -16.41 14.26 7.40
C MET A 55 -16.06 14.97 6.09
N TYR A 56 -16.06 14.19 5.01
CA TYR A 56 -15.84 14.67 3.67
C TYR A 56 -16.98 14.16 2.83
N TYR A 57 -17.53 15.01 1.98
CA TYR A 57 -18.51 14.65 0.98
C TYR A 57 -18.16 15.36 -0.31
N ILE A 58 -18.60 14.81 -1.42
CA ILE A 58 -18.34 15.39 -2.73
C ILE A 58 -19.37 16.48 -2.97
N GLU A 59 -18.94 17.74 -3.02
CA GLU A 59 -19.83 18.88 -3.27
C GLU A 59 -20.28 18.95 -4.73
N ASN A 60 -19.37 18.66 -5.67
CA ASN A 60 -19.63 18.71 -7.09
C ASN A 60 -18.74 17.71 -7.83
N VAL A 61 -19.32 16.97 -8.78
CA VAL A 61 -18.60 16.14 -9.74
C VAL A 61 -18.81 16.75 -11.12
N PRO A 62 -17.76 17.21 -11.81
CA PRO A 62 -17.93 17.77 -13.14
C PRO A 62 -18.44 16.70 -14.11
N GLU A 63 -19.45 17.05 -14.91
CA GLU A 63 -20.01 16.15 -15.94
C GLU A 63 -18.97 15.75 -17.00
N LYS A 64 -18.00 16.63 -17.26
CA LYS A 64 -16.90 16.41 -18.20
C LYS A 64 -15.56 16.58 -17.48
N TYR A 65 -14.70 15.60 -17.64
CA TYR A 65 -13.33 15.63 -17.11
C TYR A 65 -12.36 14.97 -18.10
N ASP A 66 -11.13 15.46 -18.12
CA ASP A 66 -10.06 14.89 -18.96
C ASP A 66 -9.35 13.76 -18.20
N LEU A 67 -9.87 12.54 -18.40
CA LEU A 67 -9.32 11.34 -17.79
C LEU A 67 -7.88 11.08 -18.23
N SER A 68 -7.55 11.31 -19.50
CA SER A 68 -6.21 11.10 -20.05
C SER A 68 -5.16 11.96 -19.34
N LYS A 69 -5.46 13.24 -19.16
CA LYS A 69 -4.60 14.17 -18.42
C LYS A 69 -4.49 13.78 -16.94
N ALA A 70 -5.57 13.30 -16.32
CA ALA A 70 -5.56 12.82 -14.95
C ALA A 70 -4.65 11.59 -14.78
N ILE A 71 -4.75 10.60 -15.69
CA ILE A 71 -3.90 9.40 -15.70
C ILE A 71 -2.42 9.78 -15.81
N ILE A 72 -2.05 10.63 -16.77
CA ILE A 72 -0.66 11.06 -16.96
C ILE A 72 -0.13 11.81 -15.74
N LYS A 73 -0.95 12.70 -15.17
CA LYS A 73 -0.59 13.42 -13.93
C LYS A 73 -0.35 12.43 -12.79
N GLY A 74 -1.24 11.45 -12.60
CA GLY A 74 -1.12 10.41 -11.58
C GLY A 74 0.14 9.57 -11.74
N ILE A 75 0.44 9.08 -12.96
CA ILE A 75 1.64 8.29 -13.24
C ILE A 75 2.91 9.10 -12.96
N ARG A 76 2.97 10.36 -13.41
CA ARG A 76 4.13 11.25 -13.17
C ARG A 76 4.31 11.56 -11.69
N GLN A 77 3.23 11.85 -10.98
CA GLN A 77 3.27 12.13 -9.54
C GLN A 77 3.75 10.91 -8.77
N ASN A 78 3.19 9.72 -9.04
CA ASN A 78 3.61 8.50 -8.38
C ASN A 78 5.09 8.18 -8.68
N SER A 79 5.51 8.31 -9.95
CA SER A 79 6.91 8.12 -10.34
C SER A 79 7.86 9.09 -9.62
N LYS A 80 7.45 10.36 -9.47
CA LYS A 80 8.21 11.36 -8.68
C LYS A 80 8.31 10.95 -7.21
N HIS A 81 7.22 10.50 -6.59
CA HIS A 81 7.24 10.06 -5.20
C HIS A 81 8.14 8.83 -5.00
N MET A 82 8.09 7.88 -5.92
CA MET A 82 8.89 6.66 -5.83
C MET A 82 10.38 6.90 -6.04
N LEU A 83 10.77 7.90 -6.85
CA LEU A 83 12.18 8.14 -7.24
C LEU A 83 12.84 9.33 -6.56
N ASN A 84 12.10 10.41 -6.29
CA ASN A 84 12.67 11.75 -6.12
C ASN A 84 12.39 12.40 -4.75
N ILE A 85 11.75 11.71 -3.80
CA ILE A 85 11.62 12.26 -2.44
C ILE A 85 13.05 12.42 -1.85
N PRO A 86 13.42 13.61 -1.34
CA PRO A 86 14.79 13.94 -0.95
C PRO A 86 15.19 13.39 0.43
N VAL A 87 14.56 12.30 0.88
CA VAL A 87 14.93 11.56 2.10
C VAL A 87 14.92 10.06 1.79
N PRO A 88 15.76 9.25 2.47
CA PRO A 88 15.96 7.85 2.10
C PRO A 88 14.81 6.92 2.55
N LEU A 89 13.78 7.44 3.20
CA LEU A 89 12.74 6.66 3.86
C LEU A 89 11.57 6.29 2.96
N PHE A 90 11.48 6.84 1.76
CA PHE A 90 10.33 6.68 0.88
C PHE A 90 10.69 6.11 -0.48
N GLY A 91 9.68 5.51 -1.11
CA GLY A 91 9.79 4.92 -2.44
C GLY A 91 10.92 3.90 -2.54
N VAL A 92 11.58 3.92 -3.68
CA VAL A 92 12.64 3.00 -4.07
C VAL A 92 13.88 3.10 -3.15
N LYS A 93 14.15 4.30 -2.60
CA LYS A 93 15.19 4.49 -1.57
C LYS A 93 14.77 3.88 -0.23
N GLY A 94 13.50 4.03 0.14
CA GLY A 94 12.91 3.46 1.35
C GLY A 94 13.02 1.94 1.40
N ILE A 95 12.77 1.28 0.27
CA ILE A 95 12.90 -0.18 0.16
C ILE A 95 14.36 -0.61 0.42
N ARG A 96 15.34 0.04 -0.22
CA ARG A 96 16.77 -0.25 0.02
C ARG A 96 17.21 0.09 1.43
N TYR A 97 16.68 1.17 1.99
CA TYR A 97 16.96 1.56 3.37
C TYR A 97 16.48 0.50 4.35
N MET A 98 15.27 -0.02 4.14
CA MET A 98 14.69 -1.11 4.91
C MET A 98 15.55 -2.37 4.80
N ALA A 99 15.89 -2.80 3.58
CA ALA A 99 16.75 -3.95 3.32
C ALA A 99 18.08 -3.89 4.09
N LYS A 100 18.80 -2.75 3.98
CA LYS A 100 20.08 -2.54 4.67
C LYS A 100 19.97 -2.59 6.19
N ARG A 101 18.83 -2.17 6.76
CA ARG A 101 18.59 -2.24 8.20
C ARG A 101 18.17 -3.63 8.65
N MET A 102 17.35 -4.29 7.86
CA MET A 102 16.85 -5.65 8.12
C MET A 102 17.99 -6.64 8.34
N ARG A 103 19.05 -6.58 7.51
CA ARG A 103 20.27 -7.40 7.69
C ARG A 103 20.91 -7.26 9.08
N LYS A 104 20.74 -6.11 9.73
CA LYS A 104 21.36 -5.79 11.03
C LYS A 104 20.42 -5.99 12.21
N TRP A 105 19.15 -6.34 11.98
CA TRP A 105 18.15 -6.41 13.04
C TRP A 105 18.43 -7.50 14.07
N PRO A 106 18.78 -8.75 13.70
CA PRO A 106 19.08 -9.79 14.69
C PRO A 106 20.17 -9.34 15.68
N ASN A 107 21.28 -8.82 15.15
CA ASN A 107 22.42 -8.37 15.95
C ASN A 107 22.12 -7.12 16.80
N LYS A 108 21.25 -6.21 16.33
CA LYS A 108 20.98 -4.94 17.03
C LYS A 108 19.81 -4.98 17.99
N LEU A 109 18.78 -5.77 17.68
CA LEU A 109 17.51 -5.80 18.40
C LEU A 109 17.36 -7.06 19.24
N GLY A 110 18.16 -8.10 18.96
CA GLY A 110 17.90 -9.46 19.40
C GLY A 110 16.79 -10.11 18.59
N GLU A 111 16.82 -11.45 18.55
CA GLU A 111 15.94 -12.29 17.73
C GLU A 111 14.45 -11.98 17.92
N LYS A 112 13.99 -11.93 19.18
CA LYS A 112 12.58 -11.66 19.50
C LYS A 112 12.08 -10.32 18.93
N LYS A 113 12.83 -9.23 19.09
CA LYS A 113 12.41 -7.91 18.59
C LYS A 113 12.54 -7.82 17.07
N ALA A 114 13.59 -8.42 16.50
CA ALA A 114 13.77 -8.50 15.05
C ALA A 114 12.60 -9.24 14.39
N SER A 115 12.16 -10.35 14.98
CA SER A 115 11.03 -11.15 14.49
C SER A 115 9.73 -10.34 14.54
N LEU A 116 9.45 -9.66 15.66
CA LEU A 116 8.29 -8.76 15.77
C LEU A 116 8.30 -7.64 14.72
N TYR A 117 9.45 -7.02 14.45
CA TYR A 117 9.58 -5.96 13.44
C TYR A 117 9.28 -6.48 12.03
N LEU A 118 9.78 -7.67 11.72
CA LEU A 118 9.54 -8.34 10.45
C LEU A 118 8.06 -8.67 10.26
N GLY A 119 7.41 -9.21 11.30
CA GLY A 119 5.97 -9.46 11.30
C GLY A 119 5.14 -8.19 11.09
N GLN A 120 5.59 -7.04 11.63
CA GLN A 120 4.92 -5.75 11.37
C GLN A 120 5.04 -5.32 9.91
N ILE A 121 6.18 -5.55 9.24
CA ILE A 121 6.32 -5.25 7.80
C ILE A 121 5.34 -6.10 7.00
N VAL A 122 5.31 -7.43 7.23
CA VAL A 122 4.43 -8.35 6.50
C VAL A 122 2.98 -7.93 6.66
N ARG A 123 2.56 -7.61 7.89
CA ARG A 123 1.20 -7.14 8.16
C ARG A 123 0.87 -5.83 7.43
N MET A 124 1.81 -4.88 7.41
CA MET A 124 1.64 -3.63 6.66
C MET A 124 1.59 -3.86 5.15
N LEU A 125 2.24 -4.89 4.63
CA LEU A 125 2.32 -5.20 3.21
C LEU A 125 1.07 -5.94 2.70
N GLU A 126 0.59 -6.93 3.44
CA GLU A 126 -0.48 -7.85 3.02
C GLU A 126 -1.86 -7.46 3.55
N GLU A 127 -1.97 -7.07 4.83
CA GLU A 127 -3.26 -6.93 5.50
C GLU A 127 -3.72 -5.47 5.62
N ILE A 128 -2.81 -4.54 5.93
CA ILE A 128 -3.21 -3.17 6.28
C ILE A 128 -3.36 -2.33 5.02
N GLY A 129 -4.59 -2.27 4.50
CA GLY A 129 -5.03 -1.26 3.55
C GLY A 129 -4.39 -1.31 2.16
N THR A 130 -3.64 -2.36 1.80
CA THR A 130 -2.73 -2.38 0.64
C THR A 130 -3.24 -3.14 -0.59
N GLY A 131 -4.39 -3.81 -0.55
CA GLY A 131 -4.84 -4.67 -1.65
C GLY A 131 -3.84 -5.79 -2.02
N GLY A 132 -2.96 -6.17 -1.08
CA GLY A 132 -1.87 -7.12 -1.26
C GLY A 132 -0.61 -6.52 -1.91
N ALA A 133 0.56 -7.08 -1.57
CA ALA A 133 1.87 -6.69 -2.10
C ALA A 133 2.12 -5.17 -2.10
N GLY A 134 1.66 -4.45 -1.09
CA GLY A 134 1.84 -2.99 -1.00
C GLY A 134 1.31 -2.22 -2.22
N PHE A 135 0.12 -2.55 -2.72
CA PHE A 135 -0.58 -1.92 -3.86
C PHE A 135 -0.01 -2.17 -5.25
N ARG A 136 0.98 -3.05 -5.42
CA ARG A 136 1.59 -3.28 -6.75
C ARG A 136 0.57 -3.84 -7.75
N PHE A 137 -0.30 -4.76 -7.32
CA PHE A 137 -1.33 -5.32 -8.20
C PHE A 137 -2.40 -4.30 -8.60
N ILE A 138 -2.85 -3.45 -7.67
CA ILE A 138 -3.77 -2.35 -7.98
C ILE A 138 -3.13 -1.39 -8.98
N TYR A 139 -1.86 -1.04 -8.77
CA TYR A 139 -1.15 -0.15 -9.70
C TYR A 139 -0.91 -0.82 -11.07
N ALA A 140 -0.65 -2.12 -11.11
CA ALA A 140 -0.53 -2.87 -12.36
C ALA A 140 -1.84 -2.88 -13.15
N ALA A 141 -2.98 -3.12 -12.49
CA ALA A 141 -4.31 -3.04 -13.11
C ALA A 141 -4.59 -1.62 -13.65
N PHE A 142 -4.27 -0.59 -12.85
CA PHE A 142 -4.36 0.80 -13.29
C PHE A 142 -3.51 1.07 -14.55
N LEU A 143 -2.28 0.55 -14.64
CA LEU A 143 -1.44 0.71 -15.83
C LEU A 143 -2.03 0.00 -17.06
N GLN A 144 -2.68 -1.15 -16.88
CA GLN A 144 -3.35 -1.89 -17.95
C GLN A 144 -4.58 -1.14 -18.48
N GLU A 145 -5.37 -0.52 -17.61
CA GLU A 145 -6.48 0.36 -17.99
C GLU A 145 -5.96 1.63 -18.68
N ALA A 146 -4.92 2.25 -18.12
CA ALA A 146 -4.27 3.42 -18.70
C ALA A 146 -3.74 3.16 -20.12
N ALA A 147 -3.24 1.95 -20.41
CA ALA A 147 -2.82 1.56 -21.75
C ALA A 147 -3.94 1.72 -22.79
N ARG A 148 -5.16 1.29 -22.43
CA ARG A 148 -6.36 1.38 -23.28
C ARG A 148 -6.83 2.83 -23.42
N VAL A 149 -6.97 3.56 -22.31
CA VAL A 149 -7.47 4.95 -22.31
C VAL A 149 -6.54 5.89 -23.07
N LEU A 150 -5.23 5.73 -22.91
CA LEU A 150 -4.23 6.59 -23.55
C LEU A 150 -3.79 6.09 -24.94
N ASN A 151 -4.25 4.91 -25.36
CA ASN A 151 -3.76 4.20 -26.54
C ASN A 151 -2.21 4.09 -26.54
N GLN A 152 -1.65 3.60 -25.44
CA GLN A 152 -0.20 3.47 -25.23
C GLN A 152 0.17 2.05 -24.76
N ASP A 153 0.31 1.12 -25.71
CA ASP A 153 0.51 -0.31 -25.42
C ASP A 153 1.74 -0.64 -24.57
N TRP A 154 2.77 0.20 -24.58
CA TRP A 154 3.95 0.01 -23.73
C TRP A 154 3.61 0.04 -22.23
N LEU A 155 2.46 0.61 -21.84
CA LEU A 155 1.96 0.56 -20.45
C LEU A 155 1.55 -0.86 -20.05
N ASN A 156 1.16 -1.74 -20.98
CA ASN A 156 0.91 -3.15 -20.69
C ASN A 156 2.20 -3.88 -20.29
N ASP A 157 3.35 -3.51 -20.87
CA ASP A 157 4.66 -4.01 -20.42
C ASP A 157 4.98 -3.56 -18.99
N MET A 158 4.65 -2.31 -18.65
CA MET A 158 4.84 -1.80 -17.29
C MET A 158 3.87 -2.43 -16.29
N SER A 159 2.64 -2.71 -16.70
CA SER A 159 1.65 -3.45 -15.92
C SER A 159 2.20 -4.83 -15.55
N ARG A 160 2.66 -5.63 -16.53
CA ARG A 160 3.26 -6.96 -16.27
C ARG A 160 4.45 -6.88 -15.32
N LYS A 161 5.41 -5.98 -15.58
CA LYS A 161 6.58 -5.81 -14.70
C LYS A 161 6.21 -5.38 -13.29
N MET A 162 5.14 -4.60 -13.13
CA MET A 162 4.63 -4.22 -11.82
C MET A 162 3.97 -5.40 -11.10
N THR A 163 3.25 -6.27 -11.83
CA THR A 163 2.74 -7.54 -11.29
C THR A 163 3.88 -8.42 -10.81
N GLU A 164 4.93 -8.60 -11.61
CA GLU A 164 6.14 -9.35 -11.23
C GLU A 164 6.79 -8.78 -9.95
N ALA A 165 6.88 -7.45 -9.82
CA ALA A 165 7.36 -6.82 -8.60
C ALA A 165 6.43 -7.11 -7.40
N GLY A 166 5.12 -7.16 -7.61
CA GLY A 166 4.13 -7.57 -6.61
C GLY A 166 4.30 -9.03 -6.17
N ASP A 167 4.61 -9.94 -7.10
CA ASP A 167 4.88 -11.35 -6.79
C ASP A 167 6.14 -11.51 -5.93
N GLN A 168 7.19 -10.73 -6.19
CA GLN A 168 8.38 -10.71 -5.33
C GLN A 168 8.11 -10.13 -3.94
N TRP A 169 7.21 -9.16 -3.81
CA TRP A 169 6.75 -8.70 -2.51
C TRP A 169 6.05 -9.81 -1.72
N ARG A 170 5.26 -10.67 -2.39
CA ARG A 170 4.66 -11.85 -1.76
C ARG A 170 5.71 -12.90 -1.38
N GLU A 171 6.70 -13.12 -2.22
CA GLU A 171 7.83 -13.99 -1.91
C GLU A 171 8.57 -13.52 -0.65
N PHE A 172 8.85 -12.22 -0.56
CA PHE A 172 9.38 -11.60 0.66
C PHE A 172 8.45 -11.86 1.87
N ALA A 173 7.13 -11.70 1.72
CA ALA A 173 6.17 -11.94 2.81
C ALA A 173 6.19 -13.40 3.28
N ILE A 174 6.35 -14.36 2.38
CA ILE A 174 6.44 -15.79 2.69
C ILE A 174 7.69 -16.07 3.53
N ILE A 175 8.86 -15.64 3.07
CA ILE A 175 10.13 -15.82 3.80
C ILE A 175 10.07 -15.11 5.15
N ALA A 176 9.57 -13.89 5.17
CA ALA A 176 9.40 -13.13 6.41
C ALA A 176 8.46 -13.82 7.41
N GLY A 177 7.39 -14.47 6.91
CA GLY A 177 6.49 -15.28 7.72
C GLY A 177 7.11 -16.57 8.25
N ARG A 178 8.05 -17.19 7.52
CA ARG A 178 8.80 -18.39 7.96
C ARG A 178 9.81 -18.03 9.06
N ILE A 179 10.57 -16.95 8.87
CA ILE A 179 11.47 -16.37 9.88
C ILE A 179 10.70 -16.06 11.18
N PHE A 180 9.52 -15.44 11.06
CA PHE A 180 8.70 -15.11 12.23
C PHE A 180 8.27 -16.35 13.04
N LYS A 181 8.04 -17.48 12.37
CA LYS A 181 7.59 -18.73 12.98
C LYS A 181 8.75 -19.58 13.54
N GLY A 182 9.99 -19.10 13.50
CA GLY A 182 11.17 -19.86 13.93
C GLY A 182 11.40 -21.11 13.09
N ARG A 183 11.05 -21.04 11.80
CA ARG A 183 11.27 -22.10 10.80
C ARG A 183 12.35 -21.70 9.79
N ASP A 184 13.21 -20.77 10.17
CA ASP A 184 14.30 -20.29 9.34
C ASP A 184 15.38 -21.36 9.15
N SER A 185 15.74 -21.60 7.89
CA SER A 185 16.97 -22.29 7.49
C SER A 185 18.05 -21.25 7.13
N GLU A 186 19.28 -21.67 6.85
CA GLU A 186 20.33 -20.75 6.33
C GLU A 186 19.87 -20.00 5.06
N GLU A 187 19.03 -20.63 4.24
CA GLU A 187 18.45 -20.05 3.02
C GLU A 187 17.30 -19.05 3.31
N GLU A 188 16.66 -19.14 4.46
CA GLU A 188 15.50 -18.32 4.85
C GLU A 188 15.86 -17.36 5.99
N SER A 189 16.89 -16.54 5.75
CA SER A 189 17.43 -15.60 6.73
C SER A 189 17.00 -14.14 6.50
N TYR A 190 17.26 -13.28 7.49
CA TYR A 190 17.13 -11.82 7.32
C TYR A 190 17.97 -11.27 6.16
N ASN A 191 19.06 -11.94 5.79
CA ASN A 191 19.86 -11.58 4.63
C ASN A 191 19.13 -11.93 3.33
N ALA A 192 18.56 -13.13 3.22
CA ALA A 192 17.77 -13.53 2.06
C ALA A 192 16.57 -12.60 1.85
N ALA A 193 15.82 -12.31 2.92
CA ALA A 193 14.70 -11.35 2.87
C ALA A 193 15.16 -9.95 2.42
N ALA A 194 16.34 -9.50 2.87
CA ALA A 194 16.90 -8.22 2.45
C ALA A 194 17.37 -8.22 0.98
N GLU A 195 17.91 -9.32 0.45
CA GLU A 195 18.27 -9.42 -0.97
C GLU A 195 17.03 -9.30 -1.87
N ILE A 196 15.92 -9.93 -1.49
CA ILE A 196 14.66 -9.80 -2.23
C ILE A 196 14.21 -8.34 -2.27
N LEU A 197 14.24 -7.64 -1.13
CA LEU A 197 13.92 -6.21 -1.08
C LEU A 197 14.84 -5.36 -1.97
N MET A 198 16.14 -5.69 -2.04
CA MET A 198 17.07 -5.00 -2.95
C MET A 198 16.67 -5.22 -4.42
N GLY A 199 16.37 -6.45 -4.80
CA GLY A 199 15.93 -6.79 -6.17
C GLY A 199 14.60 -6.12 -6.55
N ILE A 200 13.64 -6.09 -5.62
CA ILE A 200 12.39 -5.34 -5.79
C ILE A 200 12.68 -3.86 -6.03
N ALA A 201 13.56 -3.26 -5.23
CA ALA A 201 13.87 -1.84 -5.36
C ALA A 201 14.49 -1.52 -6.73
N ASP A 202 15.38 -2.38 -7.24
CA ASP A 202 16.01 -2.20 -8.55
C ASP A 202 14.99 -2.32 -9.69
N ARG A 203 14.07 -3.28 -9.63
CA ARG A 203 13.00 -3.46 -10.62
C ARG A 203 12.02 -2.30 -10.60
N GLU A 204 11.53 -1.91 -9.43
CA GLU A 204 10.63 -0.76 -9.29
C GLU A 204 11.30 0.52 -9.78
N GLU A 205 12.60 0.70 -9.53
CA GLU A 205 13.34 1.85 -10.06
C GLU A 205 13.26 1.93 -11.58
N GLN A 206 13.48 0.81 -12.27
CA GLN A 206 13.42 0.74 -13.72
C GLN A 206 12.02 1.05 -14.25
N ILE A 207 10.98 0.48 -13.62
CA ILE A 207 9.59 0.73 -13.97
C ILE A 207 9.26 2.21 -13.82
N PHE A 208 9.51 2.80 -12.65
CA PHE A 208 9.16 4.21 -12.40
C PHE A 208 10.01 5.18 -13.23
N ARG A 209 11.26 4.84 -13.58
CA ARG A 209 12.07 5.66 -14.50
C ARG A 209 11.49 5.67 -15.91
N LYS A 210 10.93 4.55 -16.38
CA LYS A 210 10.25 4.47 -17.68
C LYS A 210 8.90 5.19 -17.62
N LEU A 211 8.09 4.93 -16.60
CA LEU A 211 6.79 5.60 -16.38
C LEU A 211 6.91 7.13 -16.26
N LYS A 212 7.98 7.65 -15.64
CA LYS A 212 8.23 9.10 -15.54
C LYS A 212 8.29 9.80 -16.90
N LYS A 213 8.64 9.09 -17.97
CA LYS A 213 8.75 9.63 -19.33
C LYS A 213 7.41 9.70 -20.08
N ILE A 214 6.32 9.23 -19.47
CA ILE A 214 4.99 9.28 -20.10
C ILE A 214 4.64 10.72 -20.52
N SER A 215 4.06 10.87 -21.70
CA SER A 215 3.53 12.11 -22.25
C SER A 215 2.18 11.86 -22.92
N MET A 216 1.45 12.93 -23.21
CA MET A 216 0.36 12.86 -24.17
C MET A 216 0.95 12.40 -25.51
N LYS A 217 0.19 11.60 -26.26
CA LYS A 217 0.47 11.37 -27.68
C LYS A 217 0.08 12.62 -28.46
#